data_AF-A0A7C3MRF0-F1
#
_entry.id   AF-A0A7C3MRF0-F1
#
_cell.length_a   1.000
_cell.length_b   1.000
_cell.length_c   1.000
_cell.angle_alpha   90.00
_cell.angle_beta   90.00
_cell.angle_gamma   90.00
#
_symmetry.space_group_name_H-M   'P 1'
#
loop_
_entity.id
_entity.type
_entity.pdbx_description
1 polymer ?
#
loop_
_entity_poly.entity_id
_entity_poly.type
_entity_poly.pdbx_seq_one_letter_code
_entity_poly.pdbx_strand_id
1 'polypeptide(L)'
;EKSTSVTCHICGKVMASNRRHRGLYVCSCGWRTQADINGALNIYERAYQVSPMKGSSGRVARPAVVSYLLGWHGVAEPKREGKPLRASVLGCLSIY
;
A
#
# COMPACT_ATOMS: atom_id res chain seq x y z
N GLU A 1 -0.86 -18.38 -14.80
CA GLU A 1 0.45 -17.95 -14.28
C GLU A 1 1.64 -18.50 -15.10
N LYS A 2 1.59 -18.43 -16.44
CA LYS A 2 2.63 -19.07 -17.28
C LYS A 2 3.95 -18.28 -17.22
N SER A 3 5.05 -19.03 -17.12
CA SER A 3 6.44 -18.60 -17.31
C SER A 3 7.04 -17.64 -16.26
N THR A 4 6.34 -17.33 -15.16
CA THR A 4 6.83 -16.42 -14.10
C THR A 4 8.13 -16.91 -13.45
N SER A 5 8.34 -18.23 -13.39
CA SER A 5 9.52 -18.85 -12.78
C SER A 5 10.77 -18.84 -13.66
N VAL A 6 10.65 -18.56 -14.96
CA VAL A 6 11.75 -18.61 -15.95
C VAL A 6 12.02 -17.26 -16.61
N THR A 7 11.06 -16.34 -16.60
CA THR A 7 11.24 -14.95 -17.05
C THR A 7 12.11 -14.18 -16.06
N CYS A 8 13.13 -13.48 -16.55
CA CYS A 8 13.95 -12.61 -15.71
C CYS A 8 13.17 -11.34 -15.36
N HIS A 9 13.04 -11.04 -14.07
CA HIS A 9 12.34 -9.82 -13.64
C HIS A 9 13.04 -8.53 -14.10
N ILE A 10 14.37 -8.54 -14.23
CA ILE A 10 15.13 -7.32 -14.58
C ILE A 10 15.14 -7.04 -16.09
N CYS A 11 15.41 -8.05 -16.92
CA CYS A 11 15.59 -7.84 -18.37
C CYS A 11 14.47 -8.45 -19.22
N GLY A 12 13.48 -9.11 -18.62
CA GLY A 12 12.35 -9.73 -19.32
C GLY A 12 12.67 -11.02 -20.10
N LYS A 13 13.94 -11.45 -20.18
CA LYS A 13 14.35 -12.62 -20.97
C LYS A 13 13.73 -13.91 -20.39
N VAL A 14 13.08 -14.70 -21.24
CA VAL A 14 12.45 -15.97 -20.87
C VAL A 14 13.37 -17.12 -21.25
N MET A 15 14.02 -17.74 -20.25
CA MET A 15 14.89 -18.90 -20.48
C MET A 15 14.76 -19.89 -19.34
N ALA A 16 14.46 -21.15 -19.66
CA ALA A 16 14.36 -22.22 -18.66
C ALA A 16 15.67 -22.39 -17.87
N SER A 17 16.82 -22.24 -18.54
CA SER A 17 18.15 -22.31 -17.92
C SER A 17 18.46 -21.19 -16.92
N ASN A 18 17.63 -20.14 -16.84
CA ASN A 18 17.80 -19.12 -15.80
C ASN A 18 17.44 -19.67 -14.41
N ARG A 19 16.46 -20.58 -14.30
CA ARG A 19 16.14 -21.30 -13.05
C ARG A 19 17.02 -22.54 -12.98
N ARG A 20 18.18 -22.41 -12.31
CA ARG A 20 19.24 -23.43 -12.31
C ARG A 20 18.85 -24.69 -11.55
N HIS A 21 18.40 -24.52 -10.31
CA HIS A 21 17.88 -25.58 -9.45
C HIS A 21 16.85 -24.98 -8.49
N ARG A 22 16.25 -25.82 -7.63
CA ARG A 22 15.33 -25.35 -6.60
C ARG A 22 16.03 -24.29 -5.74
N GLY A 23 15.44 -23.11 -5.62
CA GLY A 23 15.99 -21.99 -4.84
C GLY A 23 16.99 -21.09 -5.57
N LEU A 24 17.52 -21.41 -6.76
CA LEU A 24 18.50 -20.54 -7.44
C LEU A 24 18.03 -20.06 -8.81
N TYR A 25 18.10 -18.74 -9.00
CA TYR A 25 17.88 -18.06 -10.28
C TYR A 25 19.09 -17.23 -10.68
N VAL A 26 19.57 -17.40 -11.91
CA VAL A 26 20.70 -16.69 -12.48
C VAL A 26 20.40 -16.32 -13.94
N CYS A 27 20.39 -15.04 -14.25
CA CYS A 27 20.29 -14.55 -15.62
C CYS A 27 21.62 -13.99 -16.12
N SER A 28 21.85 -14.08 -17.42
CA SER A 28 23.04 -13.51 -18.08
C SER A 28 23.13 -11.99 -17.99
N CYS A 29 22.05 -11.29 -17.61
CA CYS A 29 22.08 -9.85 -17.37
C CYS A 29 22.71 -9.46 -16.02
N GLY A 30 23.16 -10.43 -15.23
CA GLY A 30 23.73 -10.21 -13.90
C GLY A 30 22.73 -10.36 -12.75
N TRP A 31 21.43 -10.56 -13.04
CA TRP A 31 20.43 -10.80 -12.00
C TRP A 31 20.60 -12.19 -11.38
N ARG A 32 20.89 -12.22 -10.07
CA ARG A 32 21.04 -13.44 -9.27
C ARG A 32 20.24 -13.30 -7.97
N THR A 33 19.34 -14.24 -7.75
CA THR A 33 18.44 -14.24 -6.58
C THR A 33 17.86 -15.64 -6.34
N GLN A 34 17.00 -15.78 -5.34
CA GLN A 34 16.20 -16.98 -5.21
C GLN A 34 15.13 -17.07 -6.30
N ALA A 35 14.92 -18.27 -6.84
CA ALA A 35 13.96 -18.48 -7.91
C ALA A 35 12.51 -18.16 -7.51
N ASP A 36 12.18 -18.29 -6.23
CA ASP A 36 10.87 -17.95 -5.69
C ASP A 36 10.72 -16.43 -5.52
N ILE A 37 11.80 -15.70 -5.18
CA ILE A 37 11.82 -14.24 -5.20
C ILE A 37 11.59 -13.73 -6.62
N ASN A 38 12.32 -14.25 -7.62
CA ASN A 38 12.11 -13.87 -9.03
C ASN A 38 10.67 -14.15 -9.49
N GLY A 39 10.12 -15.31 -9.11
CA GLY A 39 8.73 -15.65 -9.41
C GLY A 39 7.73 -14.67 -8.78
N ALA A 40 7.87 -14.41 -7.47
CA ALA A 40 7.02 -13.47 -6.73
C ALA A 40 7.03 -12.07 -7.34
N LEU A 41 8.20 -11.56 -7.73
CA LEU A 41 8.34 -10.26 -8.38
C LEU A 41 7.59 -10.18 -9.71
N ASN A 42 7.68 -11.23 -10.54
CA ASN A 42 6.96 -11.31 -11.81
C ASN A 42 5.44 -11.43 -11.63
N ILE A 43 4.98 -12.13 -10.59
CA ILE A 43 3.56 -12.23 -10.25
C ILE A 43 3.04 -10.87 -9.79
N TYR A 44 3.76 -10.23 -8.87
CA TYR A 44 3.41 -8.93 -8.30
C TYR A 44 3.27 -7.88 -9.41
N GLU A 45 4.29 -7.73 -10.26
CA GLU A 45 4.29 -6.71 -11.31
C GLU A 45 3.18 -6.98 -12.35
N ARG A 46 2.89 -8.25 -12.66
CA ARG A 46 1.78 -8.60 -13.55
C ARG A 46 0.41 -8.27 -12.94
N ALA A 47 0.23 -8.53 -11.65
CA ALA A 47 -1.04 -8.32 -10.96
C ALA A 47 -1.33 -6.83 -10.73
N TYR A 48 -0.33 -6.08 -10.30
CA TYR A 48 -0.50 -4.69 -9.87
C TYR A 48 -0.05 -3.66 -10.91
N GLN A 49 0.58 -4.09 -12.01
CA GLN A 49 1.11 -3.22 -13.06
C GLN A 49 2.05 -2.12 -12.53
N VAL A 50 2.72 -2.42 -11.41
CA VAL A 50 3.70 -1.54 -10.75
C VAL A 50 4.95 -2.36 -10.42
N SER A 51 6.11 -1.74 -10.62
CA SER A 51 7.38 -2.41 -10.33
C SER A 51 7.59 -2.49 -8.81
N PRO A 52 7.76 -3.69 -8.23
CA PRO A 52 8.03 -3.86 -6.80
C PRO A 52 9.43 -3.37 -6.40
N MET A 53 10.36 -3.26 -7.35
CA MET A 53 11.72 -2.79 -7.08
C MET A 53 11.87 -1.28 -7.18
N LYS A 54 11.01 -0.62 -7.96
CA LYS A 54 10.94 0.84 -7.96
C LYS A 54 10.00 1.24 -6.83
N GLY A 55 10.56 1.85 -5.79
CA GLY A 55 9.76 2.40 -4.71
C GLY A 55 8.61 3.24 -5.30
N SER A 56 7.39 2.88 -4.95
CA SER A 56 6.22 3.70 -5.28
C SER A 56 6.33 4.99 -4.48
N SER A 57 6.38 6.13 -5.17
CA SER A 57 6.16 7.44 -4.54
C SER A 57 4.67 7.71 -4.29
N GLY A 58 3.84 6.66 -4.28
CA GLY A 58 2.40 6.74 -4.21
C GLY A 58 2.01 7.80 -3.19
N ARG A 59 1.35 8.86 -3.65
CA ARG A 59 0.70 9.81 -2.74
C ARG A 59 -0.32 9.00 -1.96
N VAL A 60 0.10 8.54 -0.78
CA VAL A 60 -0.80 7.90 0.17
C VAL A 60 -1.94 8.87 0.42
N ALA A 61 -3.15 8.33 0.63
CA ALA A 61 -4.28 9.17 1.01
C ALA A 61 -3.83 10.08 2.17
N ARG A 62 -4.14 11.37 2.07
CA ARG A 62 -3.82 12.31 3.16
C ARG A 62 -4.44 11.72 4.44
N PRO A 63 -3.67 11.55 5.53
CA PRO A 63 -4.23 11.03 6.76
C PRO A 63 -5.39 11.93 7.18
N ALA A 64 -6.59 11.36 7.29
CA ALA A 64 -7.73 12.04 7.87
C ALA A 64 -7.70 11.75 9.37
N VAL A 65 -7.43 12.79 10.18
CA VAL A 65 -7.57 12.69 11.63
C VAL A 65 -9.06 12.80 11.94
N VAL A 66 -9.69 11.69 12.31
CA VAL A 66 -11.02 11.69 12.90
C VAL A 66 -10.86 11.86 14.40
N SER A 67 -11.01 13.10 14.88
CA SER A 67 -11.06 13.38 16.31
C SER A 67 -12.38 12.83 16.86
N TYR A 68 -12.34 11.64 17.45
CA TYR A 68 -13.47 11.16 18.24
C TYR A 68 -13.54 12.00 19.52
N LEU A 69 -14.38 13.04 19.52
CA LEU A 69 -14.89 13.60 20.76
C LEU A 69 -15.81 12.55 21.38
N LEU A 70 -15.22 11.65 22.16
CA LEU A 70 -15.98 10.76 23.02
C LEU A 70 -16.70 11.65 24.04
N GLY A 71 -18.00 11.88 23.83
CA GLY A 71 -18.87 12.28 24.93
C GLY A 71 -18.81 11.23 26.04
N TRP A 72 -19.25 11.57 27.25
CA TRP A 72 -19.24 10.66 28.41
C TRP A 72 -19.93 9.29 28.17
N HIS A 73 -20.74 9.18 27.12
CA HIS A 73 -21.45 7.96 26.72
C HIS A 73 -20.77 7.17 25.58
N GLY A 74 -19.62 7.61 25.05
CA GLY A 74 -18.81 6.85 24.07
C GLY A 74 -19.42 6.66 22.68
N VAL A 75 -20.54 7.33 22.36
CA VAL A 75 -21.22 7.21 21.06
C VAL A 75 -20.80 8.36 20.15
N ALA A 76 -20.17 8.04 19.01
CA ALA A 76 -19.90 9.00 17.95
C ALA A 76 -21.19 9.29 17.18
N GLU A 77 -21.81 10.45 17.43
CA GLU A 77 -22.97 10.90 16.66
C GLU A 77 -22.50 11.63 15.38
N PRO A 78 -22.92 11.19 14.17
CA PRO A 78 -22.60 11.92 12.96
C PRO A 78 -23.30 13.29 12.96
N LYS A 79 -22.55 14.36 12.67
CA LYS A 79 -23.12 15.70 12.48
C LYS A 79 -24.13 15.66 11.33
N ARG A 80 -25.43 15.76 11.67
CA ARG A 80 -26.48 15.99 10.68
C ARG A 80 -26.29 17.39 10.10
N GLU A 81 -26.15 17.49 8.78
CA GLU A 81 -26.17 18.77 8.09
C GLU A 81 -27.56 19.42 8.26
N GLY A 82 -27.64 20.40 9.15
CA GLY A 82 -28.84 21.17 9.43
C GLY A 82 -28.47 22.38 10.27
N LYS A 83 -28.94 23.56 9.86
CA LYS A 83 -28.55 24.91 10.34
C LYS A 83 -28.40 25.00 11.87
N PRO A 84 -27.43 25.78 12.39
CA PRO A 84 -27.26 25.93 13.83
C PRO A 84 -28.49 26.63 14.42
N LEU A 85 -29.17 25.95 15.35
CA LEU A 85 -30.12 26.60 16.24
C LEU A 85 -29.31 27.55 17.14
N ARG A 86 -29.55 28.85 16.96
CA ARG A 86 -29.07 29.88 17.89
C ARG A 86 -29.58 29.54 19.29
N ALA A 87 -28.66 29.30 20.22
CA ALA A 87 -28.93 29.44 21.64
C ALA A 87 -28.26 30.73 22.12
N SER A 88 -29.10 31.69 22.47
CA SER A 88 -28.80 32.98 23.07
C SER A 88 -28.26 32.84 24.50
N VAL A 89 -27.15 33.55 24.75
CA VAL A 89 -26.75 34.29 25.96
C VAL A 89 -26.92 33.61 27.33
N LEU A 90 -25.79 33.35 28.00
CA LEU A 90 -25.40 33.91 29.33
C LEU A 90 -24.30 33.04 29.96
N GLY A 91 -23.18 33.66 30.35
CA GLY A 91 -22.19 33.08 31.26
C GLY A 91 -20.87 32.66 30.64
N CYS A 92 -20.06 33.62 30.17
CA CYS A 92 -18.63 33.40 29.99
C CYS A 92 -17.97 33.48 31.38
N LEU A 93 -17.49 32.36 31.91
CA LEU A 93 -16.47 32.39 32.96
C LEU A 93 -15.11 32.16 32.28
N SER A 94 -14.35 33.26 32.16
CA SER A 94 -12.95 33.24 31.77
C SER A 94 -12.15 32.55 32.86
N ILE A 95 -11.32 31.57 32.46
CA ILE A 95 -10.25 31.07 33.31
C ILE A 95 -9.00 31.08 32.44
N TYR A 96 -8.05 31.93 32.86
CA TYR A 96 -6.63 31.75 32.57
C TYR A 96 -6.13 30.42 33.15
#